data_AF-K1ZHS0-F1
#
_entry.id   AF-K1ZHS0-F1
#
_cell.length_a   1.000
_cell.length_b   1.000
_cell.length_c   1.000
_cell.angle_alpha   90.00
_cell.angle_beta   90.00
_cell.angle_gamma   90.00
#
_symmetry.space_group_name_H-M   'P 1'
#
loop_
_entity.id
_entity.type
_entity.pdbx_description
1 polymer ?
#
loop_
_entity_poly.entity_id
_entity_poly.type
_entity_poly.pdbx_seq_one_letter_code
_entity_poly.pdbx_strand_id
1 'polypeptide(L)'
;MEAIQSADPALVSRHDVKLGQIIAAYHDIVQNWEPETKADGRVVRKRAVVKNEEDSFLALKERMDEHNKKSGEIFSARDLETAREAMMATVPGWDMKSSTVIQPNLAEQPSLVALAVALADIGAAGFDTQAYLKDGDAIFREENLDILDDLQNLGQVSEAKKEDYVGRMINWNKVQVVFAKGRKSLLEKELASLPSDETKEKVRVLFSHFDESIAVAQERANDREARVLSGELNFESLAKEMGY
;
A
#
# COMPACT_ATOMS: atom_id res chain seq x y z
N MET A 1 -6.78 -11.63 -9.70
CA MET A 1 -6.54 -12.77 -10.63
C MET A 1 -7.82 -13.40 -11.14
N GLU A 2 -8.84 -13.58 -10.31
CA GLU A 2 -10.14 -14.13 -10.75
C GLU A 2 -10.78 -13.30 -11.89
N ALA A 3 -10.66 -11.97 -11.86
CA ALA A 3 -11.08 -11.12 -12.98
C ALA A 3 -10.40 -11.48 -14.31
N ILE A 4 -9.07 -11.70 -14.30
CA ILE A 4 -8.30 -12.12 -15.48
C ILE A 4 -8.76 -13.50 -15.95
N GLN A 5 -8.89 -14.46 -15.04
CA GLN A 5 -9.36 -15.81 -15.35
C GLN A 5 -10.81 -15.82 -15.89
N SER A 6 -11.67 -14.91 -15.42
CA SER A 6 -13.04 -14.78 -15.91
C SER A 6 -13.13 -14.18 -17.31
N ALA A 7 -12.13 -13.39 -17.72
CA ALA A 7 -12.03 -12.86 -19.07
C ALA A 7 -11.62 -13.97 -20.05
N ASP A 8 -10.59 -14.72 -19.68
CA ASP A 8 -10.14 -15.88 -20.45
C ASP A 8 -9.47 -16.92 -19.52
N PRO A 9 -10.11 -18.08 -19.28
CA PRO A 9 -9.57 -19.14 -18.44
C PRO A 9 -8.25 -19.74 -18.96
N ALA A 10 -7.90 -19.54 -20.23
CA ALA A 10 -6.64 -20.01 -20.81
C ALA A 10 -5.44 -19.13 -20.40
N LEU A 11 -5.67 -17.89 -19.94
CA LEU A 11 -4.60 -16.98 -19.54
C LEU A 11 -4.00 -17.31 -18.17
N VAL A 12 -4.83 -17.76 -17.24
CA VAL A 12 -4.45 -17.98 -15.83
C VAL A 12 -5.09 -19.26 -15.34
N SER A 13 -4.26 -20.25 -14.99
CA SER A 13 -4.72 -21.54 -14.47
C SER A 13 -5.25 -21.41 -13.03
N ARG A 14 -5.94 -22.45 -12.56
CA ARG A 14 -6.33 -22.54 -11.14
C ARG A 14 -5.11 -22.58 -10.20
N HIS A 15 -4.00 -23.15 -10.67
CA HIS A 15 -2.75 -23.16 -9.92
C HIS A 15 -2.21 -21.76 -9.75
N ASP A 16 -2.16 -20.97 -10.84
CA ASP A 16 -1.73 -19.58 -10.80
C ASP A 16 -2.58 -18.78 -9.80
N VAL A 17 -3.93 -18.90 -9.85
CA VAL A 17 -4.83 -18.21 -8.90
C VAL A 17 -4.45 -18.48 -7.45
N LYS A 18 -4.20 -19.75 -7.10
CA LYS A 18 -3.78 -20.13 -5.74
C LYS A 18 -2.39 -19.61 -5.41
N LEU A 19 -1.45 -19.68 -6.34
CA LEU A 19 -0.10 -19.16 -6.18
C LEU A 19 -0.14 -17.65 -5.88
N GLY A 20 -0.91 -16.88 -6.67
CA GLY A 20 -1.09 -15.45 -6.43
C GLY A 20 -1.72 -15.13 -5.07
N GLN A 21 -2.67 -15.94 -4.58
CA GLN A 21 -3.23 -15.79 -3.23
C GLN A 21 -2.18 -16.02 -2.14
N ILE A 22 -1.33 -17.05 -2.31
CA ILE A 22 -0.24 -17.33 -1.37
C ILE A 22 0.77 -16.18 -1.39
N ILE A 23 1.17 -15.72 -2.58
CA ILE A 23 2.11 -14.60 -2.72
C ILE A 23 1.54 -13.35 -2.08
N ALA A 24 0.28 -12.98 -2.36
CA ALA A 24 -0.36 -11.81 -1.76
C ALA A 24 -0.39 -11.89 -0.23
N ALA A 25 -0.60 -13.08 0.35
CA ALA A 25 -0.57 -13.27 1.80
C ALA A 25 0.85 -13.16 2.40
N TYR A 26 1.90 -13.36 1.60
CA TYR A 26 3.29 -13.35 2.04
C TYR A 26 4.08 -12.11 1.60
N HIS A 27 3.58 -11.28 0.67
CA HIS A 27 4.40 -10.25 0.01
C HIS A 27 5.06 -9.25 0.97
N ASP A 28 4.43 -8.97 2.12
CA ASP A 28 4.88 -7.97 3.08
C ASP A 28 5.01 -8.50 4.54
N ILE A 29 5.19 -9.82 4.73
CA ILE A 29 5.23 -10.43 6.08
C ILE A 29 6.45 -10.04 6.92
N VAL A 30 7.55 -9.63 6.27
CA VAL A 30 8.73 -9.10 6.94
C VAL A 30 8.72 -7.58 6.81
N GLN A 31 8.50 -6.89 7.94
CA GLN A 31 8.44 -5.43 8.03
C GLN A 31 9.61 -4.86 8.83
N ASN A 32 10.85 -5.05 8.39
CA ASN A 32 12.00 -4.44 9.07
C ASN A 32 12.03 -2.93 8.86
N TRP A 33 12.34 -2.19 9.93
CA TRP A 33 12.50 -0.74 9.90
C TRP A 33 13.41 -0.28 11.05
N GLU A 34 13.96 0.92 10.90
CA GLU A 34 14.70 1.64 11.93
C GLU A 34 14.15 3.07 12.07
N PRO A 35 14.23 3.69 13.27
CA PRO A 35 13.91 5.10 13.42
C PRO A 35 14.98 5.96 12.72
N GLU A 36 14.55 7.00 12.02
CA GLU A 36 15.43 7.99 11.39
C GLU A 36 15.07 9.39 11.88
N THR A 37 16.04 10.06 12.51
CA THR A 37 15.91 11.46 12.89
C THR A 37 16.25 12.36 11.69
N LYS A 38 15.27 13.14 11.25
CA LYS A 38 15.43 14.16 10.21
C LYS A 38 16.15 15.39 10.74
N ALA A 39 16.66 16.21 9.83
CA ALA A 39 17.40 17.44 10.16
C ALA A 39 16.57 18.46 10.97
N ASP A 40 15.24 18.40 10.86
CA ASP A 40 14.29 19.23 11.61
C ASP A 40 13.87 18.61 12.95
N GLY A 41 14.49 17.49 13.36
CA GLY A 41 14.24 16.83 14.63
C GLY A 41 13.09 15.82 14.62
N ARG A 42 12.34 15.71 13.52
CA ARG A 42 11.29 14.69 13.39
C ARG A 42 11.90 13.29 13.41
N VAL A 43 11.25 12.36 14.10
CA VAL A 43 11.64 10.94 14.08
C VAL A 43 10.63 10.18 13.24
N VAL A 44 11.09 9.61 12.13
CA VAL A 44 10.22 8.87 11.21
C VAL A 44 10.68 7.43 11.05
N ARG A 45 9.77 6.57 10.60
CA ARG A 45 10.12 5.19 10.22
C ARG A 45 10.89 5.17 8.91
N LYS A 46 12.07 4.55 8.92
CA LYS A 46 12.85 4.24 7.73
C LYS A 46 12.75 2.74 7.44
N ARG A 47 11.99 2.39 6.41
CA ARG A 47 11.83 1.01 5.94
C ARG A 47 13.12 0.49 5.31
N ALA A 48 13.42 -0.78 5.52
CA ALA A 48 14.46 -1.49 4.78
C ALA A 48 13.93 -1.89 3.38
N VAL A 49 13.69 -0.88 2.53
CA VAL A 49 13.16 -1.05 1.16
C VAL A 49 14.02 -2.05 0.37
N VAL A 50 13.40 -2.89 -0.47
CA VAL A 50 14.00 -4.03 -1.18
C VAL A 50 14.29 -5.20 -0.25
N LYS A 51 14.88 -4.95 0.93
CA LYS A 51 15.23 -6.01 1.87
C LYS A 51 13.99 -6.67 2.49
N ASN A 52 12.95 -5.90 2.78
CA ASN A 52 11.69 -6.46 3.29
C ASN A 52 11.03 -7.41 2.30
N GLU A 53 11.02 -7.05 1.01
CA GLU A 53 10.44 -7.87 -0.05
C GLU A 53 11.29 -9.14 -0.28
N GLU A 54 12.62 -9.03 -0.29
CA GLU A 54 13.52 -10.19 -0.41
C GLU A 54 13.43 -11.11 0.83
N ASP A 55 13.42 -10.57 2.05
CA ASP A 55 13.29 -11.37 3.28
C ASP A 55 11.91 -12.05 3.35
N SER A 56 10.84 -11.36 2.93
CA SER A 56 9.49 -11.96 2.80
C SER A 56 9.48 -13.08 1.77
N PHE A 57 10.14 -12.90 0.63
CA PHE A 57 10.29 -13.95 -0.39
C PHE A 57 11.05 -15.17 0.16
N LEU A 58 12.15 -14.95 0.88
CA LEU A 58 12.91 -16.04 1.48
C LEU A 58 12.07 -16.84 2.49
N ALA A 59 11.24 -16.16 3.29
CA ALA A 59 10.31 -16.82 4.19
C ALA A 59 9.23 -17.63 3.44
N LEU A 60 8.69 -17.09 2.33
CA LEU A 60 7.76 -17.85 1.49
C LEU A 60 8.43 -19.08 0.85
N LYS A 61 9.65 -18.90 0.32
CA LYS A 61 10.44 -19.97 -0.29
C LYS A 61 10.70 -21.09 0.70
N GLU A 62 11.08 -20.77 1.93
CA GLU A 62 11.28 -21.76 2.99
C GLU A 62 10.00 -22.56 3.23
N ARG A 63 8.83 -21.91 3.32
CA ARG A 63 7.53 -22.58 3.47
C ARG A 63 7.18 -23.48 2.29
N MET A 64 7.42 -23.03 1.07
CA MET A 64 7.20 -23.85 -0.14
C MET A 64 8.13 -25.08 -0.15
N ASP A 65 9.40 -24.91 0.17
CA ASP A 65 10.39 -26.01 0.27
C ASP A 65 10.01 -27.01 1.37
N GLU A 66 9.57 -26.54 2.54
CA GLU A 66 9.06 -27.39 3.63
C GLU A 66 7.84 -28.22 3.19
N HIS A 67 6.92 -27.61 2.44
CA HIS A 67 5.74 -28.30 1.96
C HIS A 67 6.08 -29.36 0.90
N ASN A 68 6.97 -29.01 -0.04
CA ASN A 68 7.49 -29.95 -1.03
C ASN A 68 8.17 -31.18 -0.38
N LYS A 69 8.96 -30.97 0.67
CA LYS A 69 9.60 -32.06 1.42
C LYS A 69 8.59 -32.99 2.11
N LYS A 70 7.46 -32.46 2.57
CA LYS A 70 6.44 -33.23 3.32
C LYS A 70 5.46 -33.98 2.42
N SER A 71 5.10 -33.40 1.27
CA SER A 71 3.96 -33.83 0.45
C SER A 71 4.34 -34.26 -0.97
N GLY A 72 5.64 -34.22 -1.32
CA GLY A 72 6.10 -34.33 -2.70
C GLY A 72 6.08 -32.97 -3.42
N GLU A 73 6.55 -32.93 -4.66
CA GLU A 73 6.64 -31.68 -5.43
C GLU A 73 5.25 -31.08 -5.70
N ILE A 74 4.93 -29.98 -5.02
CA ILE A 74 3.71 -29.18 -5.17
C ILE A 74 4.03 -27.84 -5.81
N PHE A 75 5.13 -27.21 -5.39
CA PHE A 75 5.65 -25.97 -5.95
C PHE A 75 6.86 -26.29 -6.82
N SER A 76 6.79 -25.89 -8.08
CA SER A 76 7.88 -26.03 -9.06
C SER A 76 8.91 -24.91 -8.91
N ALA A 77 10.06 -25.07 -9.58
CA ALA A 77 11.04 -23.99 -9.70
C ALA A 77 10.47 -22.74 -10.37
N ARG A 78 9.52 -22.90 -11.30
CA ARG A 78 8.82 -21.79 -11.96
C ARG A 78 7.93 -21.02 -10.98
N ASP A 79 7.28 -21.72 -10.05
CA ASP A 79 6.44 -21.06 -9.03
C ASP A 79 7.27 -20.17 -8.12
N LEU A 80 8.49 -20.61 -7.76
CA LEU A 80 9.44 -19.81 -6.99
C LEU A 80 9.92 -18.58 -7.77
N GLU A 81 10.18 -18.72 -9.06
CA GLU A 81 10.56 -17.59 -9.93
C GLU A 81 9.42 -16.57 -10.03
N THR A 82 8.18 -17.03 -10.26
CA THR A 82 6.99 -16.17 -10.30
C THR A 82 6.72 -15.51 -8.94
N ALA A 83 6.90 -16.22 -7.83
CA ALA A 83 6.79 -15.64 -6.49
C ALA A 83 7.81 -14.53 -6.26
N ARG A 84 9.07 -14.77 -6.65
CA ARG A 84 10.12 -13.75 -6.54
C ARG A 84 9.82 -12.53 -7.41
N GLU A 85 9.45 -12.74 -8.67
CA GLU A 85 9.05 -11.66 -9.59
C GLU A 85 7.93 -10.81 -8.99
N ALA A 86 6.86 -11.46 -8.51
CA ALA A 86 5.69 -10.80 -7.96
C ALA A 86 6.00 -9.98 -6.69
N MET A 87 6.79 -10.52 -5.76
CA MET A 87 7.15 -9.82 -4.52
C MET A 87 8.16 -8.71 -4.77
N MET A 88 9.12 -8.90 -5.67
CA MET A 88 10.05 -7.82 -6.02
C MET A 88 9.37 -6.70 -6.80
N ALA A 89 8.27 -6.99 -7.50
CA ALA A 89 7.46 -5.97 -8.16
C ALA A 89 6.73 -5.05 -7.17
N THR A 90 6.46 -5.47 -5.93
CA THR A 90 5.78 -4.62 -4.93
C THR A 90 6.71 -3.63 -4.23
N VAL A 91 8.01 -3.64 -4.54
CA VAL A 91 8.95 -2.64 -4.01
C VAL A 91 8.45 -1.23 -4.37
N PRO A 92 8.19 -0.35 -3.39
CA PRO A 92 7.61 0.95 -3.65
C PRO A 92 8.64 1.96 -4.18
N GLY A 93 8.20 2.80 -5.10
CA GLY A 93 8.87 4.02 -5.53
C GLY A 93 7.91 5.21 -5.51
N TRP A 94 8.43 6.43 -5.47
CA TRP A 94 7.61 7.65 -5.49
C TRP A 94 7.69 8.37 -6.84
N ASP A 95 6.55 8.61 -7.48
CA ASP A 95 6.49 9.44 -8.68
C ASP A 95 6.15 10.88 -8.32
N MET A 96 7.13 11.78 -8.47
CA MET A 96 6.95 13.21 -8.21
C MET A 96 5.91 13.86 -9.12
N LYS A 97 5.73 13.35 -10.36
CA LYS A 97 4.81 13.94 -11.33
C LYS A 97 3.34 13.67 -10.95
N SER A 98 3.05 12.44 -10.57
CA SER A 98 1.69 12.02 -10.19
C SER A 98 1.46 12.10 -8.67
N SER A 99 2.49 12.44 -7.89
CA SER A 99 2.44 12.58 -6.43
C SER A 99 1.83 11.35 -5.75
N THR A 100 2.31 10.17 -6.15
CA THR A 100 1.81 8.88 -5.66
C THR A 100 2.88 7.80 -5.74
N VAL A 101 2.57 6.62 -5.18
CA VAL A 101 3.43 5.44 -5.24
C VAL A 101 3.32 4.77 -6.61
N ILE A 102 4.46 4.30 -7.09
CA ILE A 102 4.65 3.43 -8.25
C ILE A 102 5.45 2.20 -7.85
N GLN A 103 5.45 1.19 -8.70
CA GLN A 103 6.19 -0.06 -8.54
C GLN A 103 7.28 -0.14 -9.62
N PRO A 104 8.46 0.49 -9.42
CA PRO A 104 9.48 0.62 -10.46
C PRO A 104 10.09 -0.71 -10.91
N ASN A 105 9.96 -1.76 -10.09
CA ASN A 105 10.49 -3.09 -10.37
C ASN A 105 9.51 -3.99 -11.13
N LEU A 106 8.27 -3.54 -11.36
CA LEU A 106 7.34 -4.26 -12.21
C LEU A 106 7.86 -4.23 -13.66
N ALA A 107 8.15 -5.40 -14.21
CA ALA A 107 8.67 -5.53 -15.57
C ALA A 107 7.70 -4.97 -16.62
N GLU A 108 8.20 -4.61 -17.81
CA GLU A 108 7.33 -4.16 -18.92
C GLU A 108 6.35 -5.25 -19.38
N GLN A 109 6.78 -6.51 -19.30
CA GLN A 109 6.01 -7.70 -19.64
C GLN A 109 6.05 -8.68 -18.45
N PRO A 110 5.37 -8.33 -17.35
CA PRO A 110 5.39 -9.14 -16.14
C PRO A 110 4.54 -10.41 -16.33
N SER A 111 4.77 -11.44 -15.52
CA SER A 111 3.79 -12.51 -15.39
C SER A 111 2.44 -11.95 -14.93
N LEU A 112 1.33 -12.58 -15.34
CA LEU A 112 -0.01 -12.15 -14.92
C LEU A 112 -0.21 -12.25 -13.40
N VAL A 113 0.54 -13.15 -12.74
CA VAL A 113 0.59 -13.25 -11.28
C VAL A 113 1.27 -12.03 -10.67
N ALA A 114 2.46 -11.67 -11.15
CA ALA A 114 3.19 -10.49 -10.68
C ALA A 114 2.38 -9.21 -10.88
N LEU A 115 1.78 -9.03 -12.07
CA LEU A 115 0.92 -7.88 -12.35
C LEU A 115 -0.27 -7.80 -11.39
N ALA A 116 -0.93 -8.93 -11.14
CA ALA A 116 -2.11 -8.93 -10.28
C ALA A 116 -1.78 -8.67 -8.81
N VAL A 117 -0.65 -9.18 -8.31
CA VAL A 117 -0.17 -8.89 -6.95
C VAL A 117 0.21 -7.41 -6.84
N ALA A 118 0.97 -6.90 -7.81
CA ALA A 118 1.39 -5.51 -7.89
C ALA A 118 0.17 -4.54 -7.87
N LEU A 119 -0.83 -4.80 -8.71
CA LEU A 119 -2.08 -4.02 -8.75
C LEU A 119 -2.88 -4.09 -7.43
N ALA A 120 -2.88 -5.23 -6.75
CA ALA A 120 -3.60 -5.41 -5.50
C ALA A 120 -2.94 -4.66 -4.33
N ASP A 121 -1.61 -4.66 -4.27
CA ASP A 121 -0.79 -4.02 -3.25
C ASP A 121 -1.05 -2.50 -3.15
N ILE A 122 -1.05 -1.79 -4.28
CA ILE A 122 -1.24 -0.32 -4.32
C ILE A 122 -2.62 0.12 -4.80
N GLY A 123 -3.59 -0.80 -4.77
CA GLY A 123 -4.89 -0.63 -5.42
C GLY A 123 -6.02 -0.12 -4.54
N ALA A 124 -5.83 -0.03 -3.22
CA ALA A 124 -6.91 0.23 -2.26
C ALA A 124 -7.78 1.44 -2.63
N ALA A 125 -7.16 2.56 -3.04
CA ALA A 125 -7.87 3.77 -3.47
C ALA A 125 -8.82 3.57 -4.67
N GLY A 126 -8.62 2.51 -5.47
CA GLY A 126 -9.46 2.21 -6.61
C GLY A 126 -10.54 1.17 -6.33
N PHE A 127 -10.36 0.27 -5.37
CA PHE A 127 -11.32 -0.84 -5.16
C PHE A 127 -12.00 -0.87 -3.79
N ASP A 128 -11.47 -0.20 -2.76
CA ASP A 128 -12.07 -0.15 -1.41
C ASP A 128 -11.81 1.20 -0.72
N THR A 129 -12.80 2.09 -0.81
CA THR A 129 -12.75 3.43 -0.20
C THR A 129 -12.54 3.39 1.31
N GLN A 130 -13.11 2.43 2.02
CA GLN A 130 -13.02 2.38 3.48
C GLN A 130 -11.64 1.87 3.93
N ALA A 131 -11.13 0.83 3.27
CA ALA A 131 -9.76 0.37 3.48
C ALA A 131 -8.76 1.49 3.17
N TYR A 132 -8.90 2.17 2.02
CA TYR A 132 -8.03 3.28 1.64
C TYR A 132 -7.90 4.35 2.73
N LEU A 133 -9.03 4.79 3.28
CA LEU A 133 -9.07 5.82 4.32
C LEU A 133 -8.47 5.35 5.65
N LYS A 134 -8.70 4.09 6.02
CA LYS A 134 -8.16 3.50 7.24
C LYS A 134 -6.65 3.29 7.13
N ASP A 135 -6.20 2.80 5.99
CA ASP A 135 -4.79 2.52 5.70
C ASP A 135 -4.00 3.83 5.60
N GLY A 136 -4.60 4.88 5.03
CA GLY A 136 -4.00 6.22 5.05
C GLY A 136 -3.68 6.72 6.46
N ASP A 137 -4.63 6.60 7.41
CA ASP A 137 -4.36 6.96 8.81
C ASP A 137 -3.34 5.99 9.45
N ALA A 138 -3.38 4.69 9.13
CA ALA A 138 -2.42 3.70 9.65
C ALA A 138 -0.98 3.99 9.20
N ILE A 139 -0.77 4.26 7.91
CA ILE A 139 0.54 4.61 7.35
C ILE A 139 1.08 5.87 8.03
N PHE A 140 0.24 6.88 8.29
CA PHE A 140 0.69 8.07 9.02
C PHE A 140 1.24 7.72 10.40
N ARG A 141 0.54 6.86 11.16
CA ARG A 141 1.02 6.42 12.48
C ARG A 141 2.31 5.64 12.39
N GLU A 142 2.43 4.77 11.39
CA GLU A 142 3.66 4.01 11.15
C GLU A 142 4.85 4.91 10.80
N GLU A 143 4.62 5.99 10.05
CA GLU A 143 5.68 6.88 9.60
C GLU A 143 6.11 7.92 10.63
N ASN A 144 5.23 8.36 11.52
CA ASN A 144 5.46 9.51 12.41
C ASN A 144 5.68 9.05 13.87
N LEU A 145 6.83 8.41 14.11
CA LEU A 145 7.17 7.78 15.39
C LEU A 145 7.28 8.81 16.54
N ASP A 146 7.75 10.02 16.24
CA ASP A 146 7.84 11.11 17.21
C ASP A 146 6.49 11.48 17.84
N ILE A 147 5.42 11.44 17.05
CA ILE A 147 4.06 11.72 17.53
C ILE A 147 3.62 10.63 18.52
N LEU A 148 3.88 9.36 18.20
CA LEU A 148 3.53 8.23 19.07
C LEU A 148 4.26 8.31 20.42
N ASP A 149 5.56 8.58 20.41
CA ASP A 149 6.39 8.68 21.62
C ASP A 149 5.94 9.85 22.51
N ASP A 150 5.60 10.98 21.91
CA ASP A 150 5.13 12.16 22.62
C ASP A 150 3.71 12.00 23.18
N LEU A 151 2.84 11.23 22.52
CA LEU A 151 1.51 10.90 23.04
C LEU A 151 1.60 10.09 24.35
N GLN A 152 2.64 9.30 24.53
CA GLN A 152 2.89 8.59 25.80
C GLN A 152 3.34 9.53 26.93
N ASN A 153 3.81 10.73 26.59
CA ASN A 153 4.39 11.71 27.51
C ASN A 153 3.76 13.10 27.36
N LEU A 154 2.45 13.17 27.08
CA LEU A 154 1.72 14.40 26.74
C LEU A 154 2.00 15.61 27.65
N GLY A 155 2.19 15.39 28.95
CA GLY A 155 2.47 16.45 29.93
C GLY A 155 3.81 17.18 29.72
N GLN A 156 4.70 16.66 28.87
CA GLN A 156 5.99 17.24 28.54
C GLN A 156 6.02 17.89 27.14
N VAL A 157 4.95 17.74 26.36
CA VAL A 157 4.85 18.24 24.99
C VAL A 157 4.43 19.71 25.04
N SER A 158 5.23 20.60 24.45
CA SER A 158 4.89 22.01 24.37
C SER A 158 3.73 22.26 23.40
N GLU A 159 2.95 23.31 23.63
CA GLU A 159 1.83 23.67 22.75
C GLU A 159 2.29 23.94 21.31
N ALA A 160 3.45 24.57 21.11
CA ALA A 160 4.02 24.76 19.78
C ALA A 160 4.31 23.43 19.05
N LYS A 161 4.72 22.39 19.78
CA LYS A 161 4.96 21.05 19.20
C LYS A 161 3.64 20.35 18.87
N LYS A 162 2.62 20.51 19.71
CA LYS A 162 1.25 20.02 19.42
C LYS A 162 0.69 20.69 18.15
N GLU A 163 0.87 21.99 18.00
CA GLU A 163 0.47 22.73 16.80
C GLU A 163 1.19 22.22 15.54
N ASP A 164 2.49 21.92 15.62
CA ASP A 164 3.24 21.28 14.52
C ASP A 164 2.65 19.91 14.14
N TYR A 165 2.36 19.07 15.14
CA TYR A 165 1.76 17.76 14.90
C TYR A 165 0.37 17.85 14.27
N VAL A 166 -0.47 18.76 14.74
CA VAL A 166 -1.77 19.04 14.10
C VAL A 166 -1.57 19.47 12.65
N GLY A 167 -0.62 20.38 12.38
CA GLY A 167 -0.28 20.80 11.03
C GLY A 167 0.13 19.63 10.12
N ARG A 168 0.98 18.72 10.63
CA ARG A 168 1.41 17.50 9.90
C ARG A 168 0.24 16.56 9.62
N MET A 169 -0.62 16.31 10.61
CA MET A 169 -1.82 15.48 10.48
C MET A 169 -2.80 16.03 9.44
N ILE A 170 -3.08 17.34 9.47
CA ILE A 170 -3.95 17.98 8.48
C ILE A 170 -3.32 17.94 7.09
N ASN A 171 -2.02 18.21 6.97
CA ASN A 171 -1.32 18.12 5.70
C ASN A 171 -1.36 16.68 5.12
N TRP A 172 -1.21 15.66 5.97
CA TRP A 172 -1.34 14.27 5.55
C TRP A 172 -2.71 13.96 4.93
N ASN A 173 -3.79 14.41 5.55
CA ASN A 173 -5.14 14.23 5.00
C ASN A 173 -5.28 14.84 3.59
N LYS A 174 -4.65 16.00 3.35
CA LYS A 174 -4.62 16.63 2.02
C LYS A 174 -3.79 15.82 1.01
N VAL A 175 -2.67 15.24 1.46
CA VAL A 175 -1.83 14.36 0.62
C VAL A 175 -2.61 13.13 0.17
N GLN A 176 -3.48 12.55 1.00
CA GLN A 176 -4.32 11.41 0.58
C GLN A 176 -5.23 11.76 -0.61
N VAL A 177 -5.75 12.98 -0.70
CA VAL A 177 -6.55 13.37 -1.89
C VAL A 177 -5.69 13.34 -3.15
N VAL A 178 -4.48 13.89 -3.08
CA VAL A 178 -3.55 13.95 -4.21
C VAL A 178 -3.08 12.54 -4.58
N PHE A 179 -2.78 11.71 -3.58
CA PHE A 179 -2.37 10.33 -3.76
C PHE A 179 -3.40 9.52 -4.56
N ALA A 180 -4.68 9.57 -4.19
CA ALA A 180 -5.75 8.85 -4.89
C ALA A 180 -5.92 9.33 -6.35
N LYS A 181 -5.81 10.65 -6.59
CA LYS A 181 -5.80 11.22 -7.94
C LYS A 181 -4.62 10.70 -8.77
N GLY A 182 -3.44 10.63 -8.15
CA GLY A 182 -2.25 10.05 -8.75
C GLY A 182 -2.47 8.60 -9.17
N ARG A 183 -2.95 7.74 -8.24
CA ARG A 183 -3.25 6.33 -8.53
C ARG A 183 -4.26 6.19 -9.67
N LYS A 184 -5.34 6.97 -9.66
CA LYS A 184 -6.33 7.01 -10.76
C LYS A 184 -5.68 7.32 -12.11
N SER A 185 -4.75 8.28 -12.15
CA SER A 185 -4.09 8.71 -13.39
C SER A 185 -3.14 7.67 -13.98
N LEU A 186 -2.66 6.72 -13.16
CA LEU A 186 -1.69 5.69 -13.56
C LEU A 186 -2.35 4.37 -13.95
N LEU A 187 -3.61 4.12 -13.56
CA LEU A 187 -4.28 2.84 -13.79
C LEU A 187 -4.16 2.33 -15.22
N GLU A 188 -4.47 3.16 -16.23
CA GLU A 188 -4.44 2.72 -17.63
C GLU A 188 -3.04 2.32 -18.11
N LYS A 189 -1.98 2.95 -17.57
CA LYS A 189 -0.60 2.56 -17.84
C LYS A 189 -0.30 1.20 -17.21
N GLU A 190 -0.78 0.95 -16.00
CA GLU A 190 -0.55 -0.29 -15.26
C GLU A 190 -1.35 -1.47 -15.87
N LEU A 191 -2.50 -1.20 -16.47
CA LEU A 191 -3.28 -2.20 -17.21
C LEU A 191 -2.73 -2.50 -18.62
N ALA A 192 -1.73 -1.75 -19.10
CA ALA A 192 -1.27 -1.83 -20.48
C ALA A 192 -0.76 -3.22 -20.87
N SER A 193 -0.11 -3.93 -19.94
CA SER A 193 0.48 -5.26 -20.16
C SER A 193 -0.53 -6.41 -20.13
N LEU A 194 -1.83 -6.14 -19.88
CA LEU A 194 -2.87 -7.15 -20.01
C LEU A 194 -3.13 -7.48 -21.49
N PRO A 195 -3.39 -8.77 -21.82
CA PRO A 195 -3.30 -9.27 -23.19
C PRO A 195 -4.46 -8.89 -24.10
N SER A 196 -5.63 -8.53 -23.55
CA SER A 196 -6.81 -8.17 -24.34
C SER A 196 -7.59 -7.02 -23.69
N ASP A 197 -8.34 -6.27 -24.50
CA ASP A 197 -9.21 -5.19 -24.00
C ASP A 197 -10.31 -5.71 -23.08
N GLU A 198 -10.81 -6.93 -23.32
CA GLU A 198 -11.75 -7.60 -22.41
C GLU A 198 -11.12 -7.87 -21.05
N THR A 199 -9.87 -8.37 -21.02
CA THR A 199 -9.15 -8.59 -19.76
C THR A 199 -8.90 -7.27 -19.03
N LYS A 200 -8.49 -6.22 -19.76
CA LYS A 200 -8.31 -4.88 -19.21
C LYS A 200 -9.59 -4.36 -18.59
N GLU A 201 -10.73 -4.51 -19.27
CA GLU A 201 -12.02 -4.07 -18.75
C GLU A 201 -12.43 -4.84 -17.49
N LYS A 202 -12.29 -6.17 -17.47
CA LYS A 202 -12.59 -6.97 -16.28
C LYS A 202 -11.77 -6.56 -15.07
N VAL A 203 -10.49 -6.25 -15.26
CA VAL A 203 -9.63 -5.75 -14.18
C VAL A 203 -9.98 -4.31 -13.82
N ARG A 204 -10.18 -3.42 -14.80
CA ARG A 204 -10.54 -2.00 -14.61
C ARG A 204 -11.80 -1.84 -13.76
N VAL A 205 -12.80 -2.69 -13.95
CA VAL A 205 -14.04 -2.67 -13.15
C VAL A 205 -13.78 -2.87 -11.66
N LEU A 206 -12.72 -3.59 -11.27
CA LEU A 206 -12.35 -3.68 -9.85
C LEU A 206 -11.94 -2.32 -9.28
N PHE A 207 -11.42 -1.41 -10.10
CA PHE A 207 -10.91 -0.10 -9.71
C PHE A 207 -11.95 1.03 -9.89
N SER A 208 -13.24 0.73 -9.70
CA SER A 208 -14.34 1.68 -9.92
C SER A 208 -14.51 2.77 -8.86
N HIS A 209 -13.82 2.68 -7.72
CA HIS A 209 -14.03 3.52 -6.54
C HIS A 209 -13.08 4.71 -6.41
N PHE A 210 -12.22 4.98 -7.41
CA PHE A 210 -11.30 6.12 -7.33
C PHE A 210 -12.00 7.46 -7.07
N ASP A 211 -13.09 7.75 -7.78
CA ASP A 211 -13.80 9.03 -7.61
C ASP A 211 -14.46 9.16 -6.24
N GLU A 212 -15.00 8.06 -5.72
CA GLU A 212 -15.53 8.00 -4.36
C GLU A 212 -14.43 8.22 -3.33
N SER A 213 -13.31 7.50 -3.46
CA SER A 213 -12.15 7.62 -2.56
C SER A 213 -11.58 9.04 -2.54
N ILE A 214 -11.47 9.69 -3.70
CA ILE A 214 -11.04 11.09 -3.79
C ILE A 214 -12.03 12.02 -3.08
N ALA A 215 -13.34 11.83 -3.29
CA ALA A 215 -14.36 12.68 -2.70
C ALA A 215 -14.40 12.54 -1.17
N VAL A 216 -14.41 11.31 -0.65
CA VAL A 216 -14.47 11.07 0.80
C VAL A 216 -13.16 11.48 1.49
N ALA A 217 -12.00 11.26 0.86
CA ALA A 217 -10.73 11.78 1.40
C ALA A 217 -10.72 13.31 1.46
N GLN A 218 -11.29 13.98 0.45
CA GLN A 218 -11.39 15.44 0.43
C GLN A 218 -12.36 15.97 1.49
N GLU A 219 -13.51 15.33 1.67
CA GLU A 219 -14.47 15.66 2.72
C GLU A 219 -13.84 15.51 4.10
N ARG A 220 -13.18 14.38 4.37
CA ARG A 220 -12.47 14.13 5.63
C ARG A 220 -11.38 15.17 5.88
N ALA A 221 -10.59 15.51 4.87
CA ALA A 221 -9.54 16.52 5.01
C ALA A 221 -10.13 17.90 5.38
N ASN A 222 -11.22 18.29 4.73
CA ASN A 222 -11.90 19.55 4.99
C ASN A 222 -12.57 19.57 6.37
N ASP A 223 -13.24 18.48 6.76
CA ASP A 223 -13.91 18.34 8.06
C ASP A 223 -12.90 18.45 9.21
N ARG A 224 -11.83 17.64 9.17
CA ARG A 224 -10.77 17.66 10.19
C ARG A 224 -10.13 19.05 10.29
N GLU A 225 -9.83 19.68 9.15
CA GLU A 225 -9.27 21.05 9.15
C GLU A 225 -10.23 22.07 9.73
N ALA A 226 -11.52 22.04 9.35
CA ALA A 226 -12.52 22.97 9.87
C ALA A 226 -12.72 22.83 11.38
N ARG A 227 -12.75 21.59 11.89
CA ARG A 227 -12.88 21.29 13.32
C ARG A 227 -11.64 21.65 14.12
N VAL A 228 -10.45 21.58 13.52
CA VAL A 228 -9.22 22.14 14.12
C VAL A 228 -9.30 23.67 14.19
N LEU A 229 -9.69 24.33 13.10
CA LEU A 229 -9.78 25.79 13.05
C LEU A 229 -10.85 26.38 13.98
N SER A 230 -11.93 25.63 14.24
CA SER A 230 -12.97 26.02 15.21
C SER A 230 -12.59 25.75 16.66
N GLY A 231 -11.49 25.03 16.91
CA GLY A 231 -11.06 24.57 18.23
C GLY A 231 -11.83 23.35 18.75
N GLU A 232 -12.65 22.70 17.93
CA GLU A 232 -13.35 21.45 18.28
C GLU A 232 -12.39 20.26 18.36
N LEU A 233 -11.40 20.21 17.46
CA LEU A 233 -10.33 19.22 17.47
C LEU A 233 -9.01 19.87 17.89
N ASN A 234 -8.44 19.36 18.98
CA ASN A 234 -7.05 19.60 19.38
C ASN A 234 -6.17 18.40 19.00
N PHE A 235 -4.88 18.50 19.30
CA PHE A 235 -3.90 17.44 19.02
C PHE A 235 -4.34 16.07 19.55
N GLU A 236 -4.73 15.98 20.81
CA GLU A 236 -5.08 14.71 21.47
C GLU A 236 -6.32 14.08 20.83
N SER A 237 -7.34 14.89 20.50
CA SER A 237 -8.58 14.40 19.90
C SER A 237 -8.39 13.99 18.44
N LEU A 238 -7.60 14.77 17.68
CA LEU A 238 -7.25 14.41 16.30
C LEU A 238 -6.37 13.15 16.24
N ALA A 239 -5.41 13.02 17.15
CA ALA A 239 -4.60 11.82 17.27
C ALA A 239 -5.47 10.57 17.52
N LYS A 240 -6.43 10.68 18.43
CA LYS A 240 -7.40 9.60 18.70
C LYS A 240 -8.27 9.28 17.48
N GLU A 241 -8.76 10.28 16.75
CA GLU A 241 -9.52 10.07 15.51
C GLU A 241 -8.69 9.42 14.40
N MET A 242 -7.38 9.69 14.37
CA MET A 242 -6.43 9.04 13.47
C MET A 242 -5.94 7.69 14.01
N GLY A 243 -6.46 7.21 15.15
CA GLY A 243 -6.22 5.86 15.68
C GLY A 243 -4.91 5.67 16.43
N TYR A 244 -4.30 6.74 16.96
CA TYR A 244 -3.22 6.63 17.95
C TYR A 244 -3.73 6.11 19.30
#